data_AF-A0A935NXI8-F1
#
_entry.id   AF-A0A935NXI8-F1
#
_cell.length_a   1.000
_cell.length_b   1.000
_cell.length_c   1.000
_cell.angle_alpha   90.00
_cell.angle_beta   90.00
_cell.angle_gamma   90.00
#
_symmetry.space_group_name_H-M   'P 1'
#
loop_
_entity.id
_entity.type
_entity.pdbx_description
1 polymer ?
#
loop_
_entity_poly.entity_id
_entity_poly.type
_entity_poly.pdbx_seq_one_letter_code
_entity_poly.pdbx_strand_id
1 'polypeptide(L)'
;MTLRSCLQMCIAPGIALAAGCSGAPSPQAAGQPGAPHTTAPMTEPMTEPMTELERRQQAACQAVGERTTACAVADARAKATPAELRELALDETAPRNTAKFVDKCLAQPMSSRQVRVFEVCHREERECEPFFACLEHAKPVAPR
;
A
#
# COMPACT_ATOMS: atom_id res chain seq x y z
N MET A 1 -9.57 -20.89 -26.12
CA MET A 1 -10.27 -19.87 -26.95
C MET A 1 -11.76 -20.06 -26.78
N THR A 2 -12.42 -19.26 -25.93
CA THR A 2 -13.78 -18.77 -26.22
C THR A 2 -13.95 -17.42 -25.56
N LEU A 3 -14.16 -16.42 -26.41
CA LEU A 3 -14.42 -15.02 -26.10
C LEU A 3 -15.94 -14.83 -25.94
N ARG A 4 -16.31 -13.84 -25.11
CA ARG A 4 -17.54 -13.02 -25.14
C ARG A 4 -18.82 -13.54 -24.48
N SER A 5 -19.59 -12.54 -24.03
CA SER A 5 -20.94 -12.55 -23.44
C SER A 5 -20.93 -12.81 -21.92
N CYS A 6 -21.36 -11.90 -21.04
CA CYS A 6 -22.43 -10.93 -21.17
C CYS A 6 -22.07 -9.59 -20.51
N LEU A 7 -21.92 -8.57 -21.33
CA LEU A 7 -22.08 -7.17 -20.95
C LEU A 7 -23.56 -6.84 -21.15
N GLN A 8 -24.43 -7.06 -20.14
CA GLN A 8 -25.81 -6.56 -20.18
C GLN A 8 -26.46 -6.64 -18.79
N MET A 9 -26.58 -5.51 -18.10
CA MET A 9 -27.86 -5.03 -17.55
C MET A 9 -27.70 -3.71 -16.77
N CYS A 10 -27.87 -2.65 -17.55
CA CYS A 10 -28.67 -1.46 -17.31
C CYS A 10 -29.60 -1.40 -16.06
N ILE A 11 -29.51 -0.24 -15.39
CA ILE A 11 -30.61 0.69 -15.01
C ILE A 11 -31.42 0.43 -13.71
N ALA A 12 -31.00 1.17 -12.67
CA ALA A 12 -31.76 2.16 -11.85
C ALA A 12 -32.94 1.70 -10.95
N PRO A 13 -33.58 2.61 -10.19
CA PRO A 13 -33.43 2.79 -8.73
C PRO A 13 -34.68 2.38 -7.94
N GLY A 14 -34.53 1.98 -6.68
CA GLY A 14 -35.64 1.54 -5.82
C GLY A 14 -35.51 2.07 -4.39
N ILE A 15 -36.36 3.04 -4.06
CA ILE A 15 -36.61 3.61 -2.73
C ILE A 15 -37.46 2.63 -1.89
N ALA A 16 -37.36 2.80 -0.55
CA ALA A 16 -38.31 2.39 0.53
C ALA A 16 -37.74 1.30 1.46
N LEU A 17 -37.95 1.28 2.79
CA LEU A 17 -38.66 2.14 3.74
C LEU A 17 -38.17 1.78 5.16
N ALA A 18 -38.51 2.63 6.12
CA ALA A 18 -38.01 2.70 7.49
C ALA A 18 -38.37 1.54 8.44
N ALA A 19 -37.49 1.34 9.43
CA ALA A 19 -37.78 0.89 10.80
C ALA A 19 -36.89 1.77 11.71
N GLY A 20 -37.33 2.51 12.72
CA GLY A 20 -38.41 2.27 13.66
C GLY A 20 -37.79 2.13 15.06
N CYS A 21 -37.45 3.25 15.72
CA CYS A 21 -37.15 3.29 17.15
C CYS A 21 -37.78 4.54 17.77
N SER A 22 -38.82 4.30 18.55
CA SER A 22 -39.57 5.27 19.34
C SER A 22 -38.78 5.66 20.59
N GLY A 23 -38.58 6.96 20.81
CA GLY A 23 -38.05 7.53 22.06
C GLY A 23 -38.62 8.94 22.25
N ALA A 24 -39.28 9.16 23.39
CA ALA A 24 -40.23 10.22 23.72
C ALA A 24 -39.71 11.69 23.67
N PRO A 25 -40.60 12.70 23.66
CA PRO A 25 -40.25 14.12 23.56
C PRO A 25 -39.92 14.76 24.93
N SER A 26 -39.12 15.82 24.91
CA SER A 26 -39.01 16.80 26.01
C SER A 26 -39.08 18.23 25.46
N PRO A 27 -39.66 19.18 26.21
CA PRO A 27 -40.28 20.38 25.66
C PRO A 27 -39.30 21.51 25.35
N GLN A 28 -39.72 22.33 24.39
CA GLN A 28 -39.10 23.58 23.96
C GLN A 28 -39.18 24.64 25.07
N ALA A 29 -38.13 25.43 25.23
CA ALA A 29 -38.25 26.80 25.73
C ALA A 29 -37.27 27.71 24.97
N ALA A 30 -37.82 28.81 24.47
CA ALA A 30 -37.26 29.74 23.53
C ALA A 30 -36.11 30.60 24.10
N GLY A 31 -35.19 31.00 23.22
CA GLY A 31 -34.20 32.04 23.48
C GLY A 31 -33.22 32.23 22.31
N GLN A 32 -33.57 33.12 21.38
CA GLN A 32 -32.61 33.87 20.53
C GLN A 32 -32.74 35.36 20.93
N PRO A 33 -31.81 36.28 20.60
CA PRO A 33 -30.63 36.16 19.73
C PRO A 33 -29.33 36.73 20.34
N GLY A 34 -28.17 36.27 19.86
CA GLY A 34 -26.89 36.88 20.19
C GLY A 34 -25.79 36.38 19.26
N ALA A 35 -25.61 37.04 18.13
CA ALA A 35 -24.39 36.90 17.34
C ALA A 35 -23.23 37.55 18.12
N PRO A 36 -22.08 36.87 18.20
CA PRO A 36 -20.90 37.51 17.66
C PRO A 36 -20.14 36.57 16.72
N HIS A 37 -19.51 37.22 15.75
CA HIS A 37 -18.66 36.68 14.71
C HIS A 37 -17.72 35.57 15.19
N THR A 38 -17.98 34.32 14.80
CA THR A 38 -16.96 33.28 14.80
C THR A 38 -16.31 33.28 13.42
N THR A 39 -15.11 33.85 13.36
CA THR A 39 -14.18 33.66 12.26
C THR A 39 -14.13 32.20 11.87
N ALA A 40 -14.49 31.88 10.62
CA ALA A 40 -14.28 30.55 10.07
C ALA A 40 -12.81 30.18 10.28
N PRO A 41 -12.48 29.08 10.97
CA PRO A 41 -11.11 28.59 10.98
C PRO A 41 -10.80 28.25 9.52
N MET A 42 -9.80 28.94 8.97
CA MET A 42 -9.15 28.44 7.76
C MET A 42 -8.51 27.13 8.17
N THR A 43 -9.18 26.03 7.87
CA THR A 43 -8.64 24.68 8.04
C THR A 43 -7.48 24.57 7.07
N GLU A 44 -6.27 24.87 7.55
CA GLU A 44 -5.05 24.43 6.88
C GLU A 44 -5.19 22.92 6.62
N PRO A 45 -4.79 22.41 5.45
CA PRO A 45 -4.84 20.99 5.19
C PRO A 45 -3.87 20.31 6.15
N MET A 46 -4.41 19.82 7.27
CA MET A 46 -3.68 18.97 8.19
C MET A 46 -3.30 17.73 7.40
N THR A 47 -2.01 17.61 7.08
CA THR A 47 -1.47 16.36 6.53
C THR A 47 -1.62 15.35 7.65
N GLU A 48 -2.48 14.35 7.47
CA GLU A 48 -2.68 13.33 8.50
C GLU A 48 -1.35 12.64 8.80
N PRO A 49 -1.03 12.41 10.08
CA PRO A 49 0.19 11.72 10.45
C PRO A 49 0.14 10.29 9.91
N MET A 50 1.27 9.86 9.33
CA MET A 50 1.44 8.50 8.83
C MET A 50 1.12 7.47 9.92
N THR A 51 0.33 6.47 9.58
CA THR A 51 -0.03 5.37 10.47
C THR A 51 1.18 4.48 10.75
N GLU A 52 1.11 3.72 11.86
CA GLU A 52 2.15 2.74 12.20
C GLU A 52 2.37 1.71 11.08
N LEU A 53 1.27 1.28 10.43
CA LEU A 53 1.34 0.30 9.36
C LEU A 53 2.06 0.86 8.12
N GLU A 54 1.75 2.08 7.72
CA GLU A 54 2.40 2.76 6.59
C GLU A 54 3.89 2.96 6.85
N ARG A 55 4.27 3.36 8.07
CA ARG A 55 5.68 3.49 8.47
C ARG A 55 6.43 2.17 8.37
N ARG A 56 5.82 1.09 8.88
CA ARG A 56 6.41 -0.26 8.79
C ARG A 56 6.49 -0.75 7.34
N GLN A 57 5.46 -0.51 6.55
CA GLN A 57 5.47 -0.79 5.11
C GLN A 57 6.61 -0.05 4.42
N GLN A 58 6.81 1.24 4.69
CA GLN A 58 7.90 2.02 4.11
C GLN A 58 9.27 1.43 4.43
N ALA A 59 9.53 1.15 5.71
CA ALA A 59 10.79 0.54 6.15
C ALA A 59 11.00 -0.84 5.52
N ALA A 60 9.96 -1.67 5.48
CA ALA A 60 10.01 -3.00 4.91
C ALA A 60 10.26 -2.97 3.38
N CYS A 61 9.59 -2.07 2.65
CA CYS A 61 9.79 -1.88 1.21
C CYS A 61 11.22 -1.45 0.88
N GLN A 62 11.78 -0.51 1.65
CA GLN A 62 13.17 -0.07 1.49
C GLN A 62 14.14 -1.24 1.70
N ALA A 63 14.05 -1.92 2.84
CA ALA A 63 14.93 -3.03 3.19
C ALA A 63 14.85 -4.19 2.18
N VAL A 64 13.65 -4.56 1.75
CA VAL A 64 13.44 -5.61 0.73
C VAL A 64 13.95 -5.17 -0.64
N GLY A 65 13.76 -3.90 -1.02
CA GLY A 65 14.22 -3.37 -2.31
C GLY A 65 15.74 -3.37 -2.44
N GLU A 66 16.44 -2.92 -1.39
CA GLU A 66 17.90 -2.96 -1.31
C GLU A 66 18.42 -4.39 -1.40
N ARG A 67 17.83 -5.30 -0.60
CA ARG A 67 18.18 -6.72 -0.59
C ARG A 67 17.98 -7.39 -1.95
N THR A 68 16.84 -7.14 -2.58
CA THR A 68 16.49 -7.68 -3.90
C THR A 68 17.51 -7.23 -4.95
N THR A 69 17.89 -5.95 -4.90
CA THR A 69 18.86 -5.36 -5.82
C THR A 69 20.25 -5.92 -5.59
N ALA A 70 20.68 -6.06 -4.33
CA ALA A 70 21.96 -6.68 -3.98
C ALA A 70 22.05 -8.13 -4.49
N CYS A 71 20.96 -8.90 -4.38
CA CYS A 71 20.88 -10.24 -4.94
C CYS A 71 21.01 -10.26 -6.47
N ALA A 72 20.32 -9.35 -7.17
CA ALA A 72 20.44 -9.24 -8.63
C ALA A 72 21.85 -8.83 -9.09
N VAL A 73 22.50 -7.92 -8.35
CA VAL A 73 23.89 -7.51 -8.60
C VAL A 73 24.85 -8.68 -8.41
N ALA A 74 24.68 -9.46 -7.33
CA ALA A 74 25.49 -10.64 -7.07
C ALA A 74 25.34 -11.68 -8.19
N ASP A 75 24.11 -11.94 -8.64
CA ASP A 75 23.83 -12.86 -9.73
C ASP A 75 24.45 -12.41 -11.06
N ALA A 76 24.32 -11.11 -11.39
CA ALA A 76 24.94 -10.53 -12.57
C ALA A 76 26.47 -10.68 -12.54
N ARG A 77 27.11 -10.39 -11.39
CA ARG A 77 28.57 -10.54 -11.23
C ARG A 77 29.04 -11.99 -11.36
N ALA A 78 28.20 -12.95 -10.98
CA ALA A 78 28.53 -14.37 -11.08
C ALA A 78 28.40 -14.94 -12.50
N LYS A 79 27.48 -14.39 -13.31
CA LYS A 79 27.09 -14.98 -14.60
C LYS A 79 27.54 -14.19 -15.83
N ALA A 80 27.67 -12.87 -15.72
CA ALA A 80 27.96 -12.00 -16.84
C ALA A 80 29.47 -11.83 -17.06
N THR A 81 29.85 -11.62 -18.32
CA THR A 81 31.21 -11.25 -18.70
C THR A 81 31.55 -9.81 -18.25
N PRO A 82 32.84 -9.45 -18.16
CA PRO A 82 33.23 -8.07 -17.83
C PRO A 82 32.70 -7.02 -18.82
N ALA A 83 32.48 -7.38 -20.09
CA ALA A 83 31.91 -6.47 -21.08
C ALA A 83 30.42 -6.20 -20.78
N GLU A 84 29.63 -7.26 -20.56
CA GLU A 84 28.23 -7.15 -20.18
C GLU A 84 28.06 -6.39 -18.86
N LEU A 85 28.91 -6.63 -17.86
CA LEU A 85 28.86 -5.90 -16.58
C LEU A 85 29.09 -4.38 -16.74
N ARG A 86 29.91 -3.96 -17.72
CA ARG A 86 30.10 -2.53 -18.03
C ARG A 86 28.87 -1.95 -18.68
N GLU A 87 28.24 -2.68 -19.61
CA GLU A 87 27.01 -2.25 -20.27
C GLU A 87 25.84 -2.16 -19.29
N LEU A 88 25.78 -3.06 -18.29
CA LEU A 88 24.78 -3.01 -17.23
C LEU A 88 24.89 -1.76 -16.35
N ALA A 89 26.04 -1.07 -16.34
CA ALA A 89 26.30 0.13 -15.55
C ALA A 89 25.74 0.03 -14.12
N LEU A 90 26.11 -1.04 -13.40
CA LEU A 90 25.47 -1.45 -12.14
C LEU A 90 25.39 -0.32 -11.08
N ASP A 91 26.39 0.56 -11.04
CA ASP A 91 26.42 1.69 -10.10
C ASP A 91 25.32 2.71 -10.37
N GLU A 92 24.87 2.83 -11.62
CA GLU A 92 23.73 3.68 -12.00
C GLU A 92 22.40 2.91 -11.97
N THR A 93 22.38 1.68 -12.48
CA THR A 93 21.14 0.93 -12.67
C THR A 93 20.60 0.34 -11.37
N ALA A 94 21.47 -0.10 -10.45
CA ALA A 94 21.06 -0.65 -9.16
C ALA A 94 20.21 0.33 -8.33
N PRO A 95 20.67 1.56 -8.00
CA PRO A 95 19.87 2.48 -7.18
C PRO A 95 18.55 2.89 -7.86
N ARG A 96 18.55 3.04 -9.20
CA ARG A 96 17.31 3.34 -9.96
C ARG A 96 16.31 2.17 -9.87
N ASN A 97 16.79 0.93 -9.90
CA ASN A 97 15.94 -0.25 -9.79
C ASN A 97 15.42 -0.43 -8.36
N THR A 98 16.24 -0.16 -7.34
CA THR A 98 15.79 -0.11 -5.94
C THR A 98 14.70 0.93 -5.76
N ALA A 99 14.88 2.16 -6.24
CA ALA A 99 13.87 3.21 -6.15
C ALA A 99 12.56 2.81 -6.83
N LYS A 100 12.62 2.29 -8.06
CA LYS A 100 11.44 1.77 -8.79
C LYS A 100 10.73 0.64 -8.04
N PHE A 101 11.48 -0.24 -7.37
CA PHE A 101 10.88 -1.28 -6.54
C PHE A 101 10.14 -0.67 -5.35
N VAL A 102 10.80 0.23 -4.62
CA VAL A 102 10.22 0.89 -3.43
C VAL A 102 8.95 1.64 -3.79
N ASP A 103 8.95 2.41 -4.88
CA ASP A 103 7.78 3.15 -5.36
C ASP A 103 6.61 2.21 -5.65
N LYS A 104 6.86 1.09 -6.36
CA LYS A 104 5.83 0.09 -6.64
C LYS A 104 5.34 -0.63 -5.38
N CYS A 105 6.24 -0.90 -4.44
CA CYS A 105 5.93 -1.54 -3.17
C CYS A 105 5.03 -0.66 -2.29
N LEU A 106 5.33 0.64 -2.25
CA LEU A 106 4.55 1.63 -1.50
C LEU A 106 3.18 1.93 -2.14
N ALA A 107 3.07 1.83 -3.46
CA ALA A 107 1.81 2.03 -4.17
C ALA A 107 0.78 0.89 -3.95
N GLN A 108 1.20 -0.25 -3.38
CA GLN A 108 0.31 -1.38 -3.12
C GLN A 108 -0.17 -1.35 -1.67
N PRO A 109 -1.48 -1.41 -1.41
CA PRO A 109 -1.97 -1.56 -0.04
C PRO A 109 -1.54 -2.92 0.52
N MET A 110 -0.86 -2.93 1.66
CA MET A 110 -0.43 -4.15 2.33
C MET A 110 -1.13 -4.32 3.68
N SER A 111 -1.55 -5.55 3.97
CA SER A 111 -1.99 -5.94 5.31
C SER A 111 -0.81 -6.04 6.27
N SER A 112 -1.08 -5.92 7.58
CA SER A 112 -0.07 -6.13 8.64
C SER A 112 0.65 -7.49 8.51
N ARG A 113 -0.04 -8.53 8.05
CA ARG A 113 0.57 -9.84 7.76
C ARG A 113 1.61 -9.76 6.66
N GLN A 114 1.32 -9.08 5.54
CA GLN A 114 2.25 -8.96 4.42
C GLN A 114 3.49 -8.16 4.79
N VAL A 115 3.31 -7.03 5.49
CA VAL A 115 4.42 -6.24 6.04
C VAL A 115 5.27 -7.09 6.97
N ARG A 116 4.65 -7.91 7.84
CA ARG A 116 5.37 -8.83 8.72
C ARG A 116 6.18 -9.89 7.95
N VAL A 117 5.67 -10.41 6.84
CA VAL A 117 6.43 -11.34 5.99
C VAL A 117 7.69 -10.64 5.48
N PHE A 118 7.59 -9.42 4.94
CA PHE A 118 8.76 -8.67 4.46
C PHE A 118 9.81 -8.48 5.57
N GLU A 119 9.38 -8.05 6.76
CA GLU A 119 10.25 -7.86 7.93
C GLU A 119 10.96 -9.15 8.36
N VAL A 120 10.24 -10.28 8.36
CA VAL A 120 10.79 -11.59 8.75
C VAL A 120 11.74 -12.09 7.68
N CYS A 121 11.33 -12.13 6.41
CA CYS A 121 12.16 -12.62 5.33
C CYS A 121 13.48 -11.84 5.21
N HIS A 122 13.45 -10.51 5.33
CA HIS A 122 14.67 -9.71 5.29
C HIS A 122 15.62 -10.00 6.47
N ARG A 123 15.09 -10.28 7.67
CA ARG A 123 15.90 -10.51 8.88
C ARG A 123 16.47 -11.93 8.94
N GLU A 124 15.65 -12.92 8.65
CA GLU A 124 15.99 -14.33 8.84
C GLU A 124 16.74 -14.91 7.63
N GLU A 125 16.37 -14.52 6.39
CA GLU A 125 16.92 -15.14 5.19
C GLU A 125 18.21 -14.45 4.72
N ARG A 126 19.33 -15.16 4.89
CA ARG A 126 20.68 -14.65 4.60
C ARG A 126 21.16 -14.91 3.18
N GLU A 127 20.50 -15.81 2.46
CA GLU A 127 20.79 -16.12 1.06
C GLU A 127 19.66 -15.65 0.13
N CYS A 128 19.99 -15.41 -1.14
CA CYS A 128 19.06 -14.81 -2.09
C CYS A 128 17.88 -15.73 -2.45
N GLU A 129 18.14 -17.02 -2.67
CA GLU A 129 17.08 -17.96 -3.04
C GLU A 129 16.08 -18.17 -1.89
N PRO A 130 16.49 -18.51 -0.64
CA PRO A 130 15.58 -18.57 0.50
C PRO A 130 14.83 -17.26 0.76
N PHE A 131 15.50 -16.12 0.58
CA PHE A 131 14.87 -14.81 0.70
C PHE A 131 13.70 -14.64 -0.28
N PHE A 132 13.90 -14.94 -1.57
CA PHE A 132 12.82 -14.86 -2.55
C PHE A 132 11.71 -15.89 -2.29
N ALA A 133 12.07 -17.11 -1.89
CA ALA A 133 11.09 -18.13 -1.51
C ALA A 133 10.22 -17.69 -0.33
N CYS A 134 10.81 -17.02 0.67
CA CYS A 134 10.08 -16.50 1.82
C CYS A 134 9.10 -15.38 1.41
N LEU A 135 9.49 -14.48 0.50
CA LEU A 135 8.63 -13.38 0.04
C LEU A 135 7.36 -13.84 -0.68
N GLU A 136 7.33 -15.06 -1.21
CA GLU A 136 6.13 -15.65 -1.83
C GLU A 136 4.95 -15.74 -0.85
N HIS A 137 5.21 -15.80 0.46
CA HIS A 137 4.17 -15.80 1.50
C HIS A 137 3.48 -14.44 1.70
N ALA A 138 4.01 -13.36 1.10
CA ALA A 138 3.43 -12.02 1.15
C ALA A 138 2.39 -11.78 0.04
N LYS A 139 2.20 -12.74 -0.87
CA LYS A 139 1.19 -12.62 -1.93
C LYS A 139 -0.22 -12.47 -1.33
N PRO A 140 -1.08 -11.62 -1.91
CA PRO A 140 -2.47 -11.54 -1.50
C PRO A 140 -3.14 -12.91 -1.61
N VAL A 141 -3.88 -13.29 -0.57
CA VAL A 141 -4.74 -14.48 -0.63
C VAL A 141 -5.97 -14.08 -1.43
N ALA A 142 -6.27 -14.80 -2.51
CA ALA A 142 -7.48 -14.54 -3.29
C ALA A 142 -8.72 -14.60 -2.38
N PRO A 143 -9.69 -13.68 -2.53
CA PRO A 143 -10.94 -13.77 -1.80
C PRO A 143 -11.62 -15.10 -2.13
N ARG A 144 -12.07 -15.81 -1.09
CA ARG A 144 -12.81 -17.08 -1.21
C ARG A 144 -14.26 -16.83 -1.61
#